data_AF-A0A1Q5JZ24-F1
#
_entry.id   AF-A0A1Q5JZ24-F1
#
_cell.length_a   1.000
_cell.length_b   1.000
_cell.length_c   1.000
_cell.angle_alpha   90.00
_cell.angle_beta   90.00
_cell.angle_gamma   90.00
#
_symmetry.space_group_name_H-M   'P 1'
#
loop_
_entity.id
_entity.type
_entity.pdbx_description
1 polymer ?
#
loop_
_entity_poly.entity_id
_entity_poly.type
_entity_poly.pdbx_seq_one_letter_code
_entity_poly.pdbx_strand_id
1 'polypeptide(L)'
;MIWHEVGRPRKLHVIACTIVALAAVVLGWYATRTVGPDCVVGVSRLTDGNGHSLPDGDGRVRSDEELVARAYRQAVESGHCDPPRARWEQWLD
;
A
#
# COMPACT_ATOMS: atom_id res chain seq x y z
N MET A 1 -47.90 -0.09 -9.55
CA MET A 1 -47.34 0.71 -8.44
C MET A 1 -46.84 -0.30 -7.41
N ILE A 2 -45.53 -0.55 -7.42
CA ILE A 2 -44.90 -1.67 -6.71
C ILE A 2 -44.90 -1.32 -5.22
N TRP A 3 -45.66 -2.10 -4.45
CA TRP A 3 -45.69 -2.07 -3.00
C TRP A 3 -44.32 -2.49 -2.47
N HIS A 4 -43.53 -1.54 -1.97
CA HIS A 4 -42.56 -1.88 -0.94
C HIS A 4 -43.35 -2.11 0.34
N GLU A 5 -43.65 -3.38 0.64
CA GLU A 5 -44.02 -3.75 1.99
C GLU A 5 -42.93 -3.25 2.94
N VAL A 6 -43.28 -2.29 3.79
CA VAL A 6 -42.44 -1.76 4.86
C VAL A 6 -42.30 -2.87 5.91
N GLY A 7 -41.44 -3.83 5.59
CA GLY A 7 -41.10 -4.94 6.44
C GLY A 7 -40.33 -4.44 7.66
N ARG A 8 -41.04 -4.35 8.80
CA ARG A 8 -40.55 -4.35 10.19
C ARG A 8 -39.32 -3.44 10.42
N PRO A 9 -39.46 -2.24 11.02
CA PRO A 9 -38.38 -1.24 11.15
C PRO A 9 -37.09 -1.79 11.75
N ARG A 10 -37.19 -2.81 12.62
CA ARG A 10 -36.06 -3.53 13.21
C ARG A 10 -35.14 -4.19 12.18
N LYS A 11 -35.68 -4.76 11.09
CA LYS A 11 -34.87 -5.40 10.03
C LYS A 11 -34.09 -4.35 9.23
N LEU A 12 -34.74 -3.23 8.88
CA LEU A 12 -34.10 -2.12 8.19
C LEU A 12 -32.96 -1.51 9.02
N HIS A 13 -33.15 -1.37 10.34
CA HIS A 13 -32.09 -0.90 11.24
C HIS A 13 -30.91 -1.88 11.31
N VAL A 14 -31.17 -3.19 11.38
CA VAL A 14 -30.07 -4.19 11.36
C VAL A 14 -29.28 -4.10 10.06
N ILE A 15 -29.95 -4.00 8.91
CA ILE A 15 -29.28 -3.87 7.61
C ILE A 15 -28.43 -2.59 7.56
N ALA A 16 -28.99 -1.46 7.97
CA ALA A 16 -28.27 -0.19 8.01
C ALA A 16 -27.03 -0.26 8.92
N CYS A 17 -27.17 -0.80 10.14
CA CYS A 17 -26.05 -0.99 11.05
C CYS A 17 -24.97 -1.91 10.47
N THR A 18 -25.35 -3.00 9.81
CA THR A 18 -24.40 -3.91 9.17
C THR A 18 -23.63 -3.21 8.05
N ILE A 19 -24.30 -2.42 7.21
CA ILE A 19 -23.63 -1.67 6.14
C ILE A 19 -22.64 -0.66 6.73
N VAL A 20 -23.05 0.08 7.77
CA VAL A 20 -22.17 1.05 8.45
C VAL A 20 -20.96 0.36 9.07
N ALA A 21 -21.16 -0.78 9.74
CA ALA A 21 -20.07 -1.54 10.34
C ALA A 21 -19.09 -2.05 9.27
N LEU A 22 -19.59 -2.58 8.15
CA LEU A 22 -18.75 -3.02 7.04
C LEU A 22 -17.98 -1.86 6.42
N ALA A 23 -18.63 -0.72 6.19
CA ALA A 23 -17.98 0.46 5.66
C ALA A 23 -16.88 0.95 6.61
N ALA A 24 -17.12 1.01 7.92
CA ALA A 24 -16.14 1.39 8.91
C ALA A 24 -14.93 0.45 8.93
N VAL A 25 -15.14 -0.87 8.81
CA VAL A 25 -14.06 -1.86 8.74
C VAL A 25 -13.23 -1.70 7.47
N VAL A 26 -13.88 -1.56 6.31
CA VAL A 26 -13.18 -1.39 5.03
C VAL A 26 -12.38 -0.09 5.00
N LEU A 27 -12.96 1.01 5.46
CA LEU A 27 -12.29 2.30 5.54
C LEU A 27 -11.15 2.28 6.55
N GLY A 28 -11.33 1.66 7.72
CA GLY A 28 -10.26 1.50 8.72
C GLY A 28 -9.11 0.64 8.21
N TRP A 29 -9.40 -0.44 7.49
CA TRP A 29 -8.38 -1.23 6.81
C TRP A 29 -7.64 -0.41 5.76
N TYR A 30 -8.37 0.31 4.90
CA TYR A 30 -7.78 1.15 3.86
C TYR A 30 -6.91 2.28 4.44
N ALA A 31 -7.36 2.89 5.53
CA ALA A 31 -6.67 3.95 6.26
C ALA A 31 -5.33 3.49 6.83
N THR A 32 -5.24 2.24 7.31
CA THR A 32 -4.02 1.67 7.89
C THR A 32 -3.04 1.10 6.87
N ARG A 33 -3.40 1.06 5.57
CA ARG A 33 -2.45 0.64 4.53
C ARG A 33 -1.30 1.63 4.44
N THR A 34 -0.08 1.09 4.38
CA THR A 34 1.13 1.88 4.20
C THR A 34 1.17 2.49 2.80
N VAL A 35 1.58 3.75 2.74
CA VAL A 35 1.85 4.48 1.50
C VAL A 35 3.28 4.99 1.54
N GLY A 36 4.01 4.76 0.46
CA GLY A 36 5.33 5.36 0.28
C GLY A 36 5.17 6.85 -0.04
N PRO A 37 5.98 7.74 0.56
CA PRO A 37 6.09 9.12 0.12
C PRO A 37 6.68 9.17 -1.31
N ASP A 38 6.53 10.31 -1.99
CA ASP A 38 7.11 10.57 -3.32
C ASP A 38 8.64 10.68 -3.24
N CYS A 39 9.30 9.56 -2.95
CA CYS A 39 10.75 9.42 -2.85
C CYS A 39 11.25 8.76 -4.14
N VAL A 40 12.06 9.49 -4.91
CA VAL A 40 12.71 8.96 -6.11
C VAL A 40 14.07 8.40 -5.72
N VAL A 41 14.26 7.10 -5.92
CA VAL A 41 15.54 6.42 -5.69
C VAL A 41 16.20 6.03 -7.01
N GLY A 42 17.50 6.28 -7.11
CA GLY A 42 18.33 5.77 -8.21
C GLY A 42 18.75 4.34 -7.91
N VAL A 43 18.52 3.43 -8.87
CA VAL A 43 19.05 2.07 -8.82
C VAL A 43 20.01 1.86 -9.98
N SER A 44 21.12 1.19 -9.72
CA SER A 44 22.07 0.79 -10.74
C SER A 44 22.12 -0.73 -10.79
N ARG A 45 21.84 -1.29 -11.96
CA ARG A 45 21.98 -2.71 -12.26
C ARG A 45 23.21 -2.92 -13.13
N LEU A 46 24.03 -3.89 -12.75
CA LEU A 46 25.12 -4.36 -13.59
C LEU A 46 24.62 -5.50 -14.47
N THR A 47 24.91 -5.44 -15.76
CA THR A 47 24.56 -6.47 -16.73
C THR A 47 25.79 -6.97 -17.48
N ASP A 48 25.73 -8.20 -17.97
CA ASP A 48 26.73 -8.71 -18.91
C ASP A 48 26.60 -8.03 -20.30
N GLY A 49 27.49 -8.38 -21.22
CA GLY A 49 27.47 -7.85 -22.60
C GLY A 49 26.23 -8.28 -23.42
N ASN A 50 25.41 -9.17 -22.90
CA ASN A 50 24.18 -9.67 -23.51
C ASN A 50 22.91 -9.18 -22.77
N GLY A 51 23.06 -8.30 -21.77
CA GLY A 51 21.96 -7.70 -21.01
C GLY A 51 21.45 -8.54 -19.84
N HIS A 52 22.06 -9.68 -19.50
CA HIS A 52 21.66 -10.44 -18.33
C HIS A 52 22.14 -9.77 -17.05
N SER A 53 21.28 -9.74 -16.05
CA SER A 53 21.63 -9.18 -14.73
C SER A 53 22.75 -10.00 -14.11
N LEU A 54 23.82 -9.31 -13.72
CA LEU A 54 24.93 -9.93 -13.04
C LEU A 54 24.57 -10.25 -11.58
N PRO A 55 25.10 -11.34 -11.02
CA PRO A 55 24.94 -11.63 -9.61
C PRO A 55 25.65 -10.56 -8.75
N ASP A 56 25.06 -10.28 -7.59
CA ASP A 56 25.67 -9.44 -6.57
C ASP A 56 26.85 -10.15 -5.86
N GLY A 57 27.45 -9.48 -4.87
CA GLY A 57 28.53 -10.05 -4.06
C GLY A 57 28.15 -11.33 -3.29
N ASP A 58 26.85 -11.60 -3.14
CA ASP A 58 26.30 -12.81 -2.51
C ASP A 58 25.98 -13.91 -3.55
N GLY A 59 26.32 -13.70 -4.82
CA GLY A 59 26.04 -14.62 -5.91
C GLY A 59 24.59 -14.61 -6.39
N ARG A 60 23.76 -13.66 -5.94
CA ARG A 60 22.33 -13.60 -6.29
C ARG A 60 22.05 -12.58 -7.37
N VAL A 61 21.27 -12.99 -8.36
CA VAL A 61 20.69 -12.07 -9.35
C VAL A 61 19.41 -11.49 -8.76
N ARG A 62 19.39 -10.16 -8.53
CA ARG A 62 18.23 -9.48 -7.97
C ARG A 62 17.27 -8.96 -9.04
N SER A 63 15.99 -9.00 -8.72
CA SER A 63 14.98 -8.34 -9.54
C SER A 63 15.07 -6.81 -9.41
N ASP A 64 14.47 -6.09 -10.36
CA ASP A 64 14.36 -4.63 -10.27
C ASP A 64 13.59 -4.21 -9.00
N GLU A 65 12.54 -4.95 -8.65
CA GLU A 65 11.72 -4.68 -7.47
C GLU A 65 12.52 -4.79 -6.17
N GLU A 66 13.38 -5.82 -6.06
CA GLU A 66 14.26 -5.99 -4.90
C GLU A 66 15.33 -4.89 -4.82
N LEU A 67 15.87 -4.46 -5.97
CA LEU A 67 16.83 -3.36 -6.05
C LEU A 67 16.19 -2.04 -5.60
N VAL A 68 14.99 -1.73 -6.08
CA VAL A 68 14.24 -0.53 -5.71
C VAL A 68 13.85 -0.56 -4.24
N ALA A 69 13.33 -1.68 -3.74
CA ALA A 69 12.94 -1.80 -2.32
C ALA A 69 14.14 -1.63 -1.38
N ARG A 70 15.31 -2.13 -1.76
CA ARG A 70 16.54 -1.91 -1.00
C ARG A 70 16.99 -0.46 -1.05
N ALA A 71 17.04 0.15 -2.23
CA ALA A 71 17.47 1.53 -2.39
C ALA A 71 16.56 2.48 -1.61
N TYR A 72 15.24 2.24 -1.64
CA TYR A 72 14.28 2.97 -0.80
C TYR A 72 14.57 2.81 0.69
N ARG A 73 14.80 1.57 1.17
CA ARG A 73 15.14 1.34 2.59
C ARG A 73 16.42 2.08 3.01
N GLN A 74 17.45 2.05 2.18
CA GLN A 74 18.70 2.76 2.43
C GLN A 74 18.50 4.29 2.41
N ALA A 75 17.66 4.81 1.52
CA ALA A 75 17.31 6.22 1.49
C ALA A 75 16.56 6.65 2.77
N VAL A 76 15.70 5.78 3.30
CA VAL A 76 15.03 6.01 4.60
C VAL A 76 16.02 5.99 5.76
N GLU A 77 16.89 4.97 5.82
CA GLU A 77 17.89 4.84 6.89
C GLU A 77 18.91 5.99 6.89
N SER A 78 19.24 6.53 5.71
CA SER A 78 20.13 7.68 5.56
C SER A 78 19.44 9.03 5.72
N GLY A 79 18.12 9.04 5.98
CA GLY A 79 17.33 10.26 6.14
C GLY A 79 17.08 11.06 4.86
N HIS A 80 17.36 10.49 3.69
CA HIS A 80 17.06 11.11 2.39
C HIS A 80 15.60 10.95 1.98
N CYS A 81 14.91 9.95 2.53
CA CYS A 81 13.49 9.72 2.30
C CYS A 81 12.74 9.47 3.59
N ASP A 82 11.48 9.89 3.62
CA ASP A 82 10.63 9.64 4.76
C ASP A 82 10.23 8.15 4.83
N PRO A 83 10.08 7.59 6.04
CA PRO A 83 9.59 6.23 6.22
C PRO A 83 8.16 6.09 5.68
N PRO A 84 7.75 4.88 5.27
CA PRO A 84 6.39 4.64 4.84
C PRO A 84 5.43 4.92 6.00
N ARG A 85 4.41 5.73 5.73
CA ARG A 85 3.42 6.16 6.71
C ARG A 85 2.05 5.54 6.44
N ALA A 86 1.20 5.51 7.46
CA ALA A 86 -0.18 5.05 7.27
C ALA A 86 -0.94 6.07 6.40
N ARG A 87 -1.81 5.59 5.51
CA ARG A 87 -2.53 6.46 4.56
C ARG A 87 -3.31 7.58 5.24
N TRP A 88 -3.91 7.33 6.40
CA TRP A 88 -4.68 8.34 7.12
C TRP A 88 -3.84 9.56 7.52
N GLU A 89 -2.52 9.42 7.66
CA GLU A 89 -1.63 10.55 7.97
C GLU A 89 -1.64 11.60 6.84
N GLN A 90 -1.89 11.19 5.58
CA GLN A 90 -2.02 12.12 4.45
C GLN A 90 -3.34 12.92 4.48
N TRP A 91 -4.33 12.52 5.28
CA TRP A 91 -5.60 13.25 5.38
C TRP A 91 -5.54 14.42 6.37
N LEU A 92 -4.46 14.47 7.17
CA LEU A 92 -4.24 15.50 8.18
C LEU A 92 -3.28 16.60 7.72
N ASP A 93 -2.57 16.36 6.61
CA ASP A 93 -1.77 17.35 5.87
C ASP A 93 -2.69 18.23 5.02
#